data_AF-V5I6X5-F1
#
_entry.id   AF-V5I6X5-F1
#
_cell.length_a   1.000
_cell.length_b   1.000
_cell.length_c   1.000
_cell.angle_alpha   90.00
_cell.angle_beta   90.00
_cell.angle_gamma   90.00
#
_symmetry.space_group_name_H-M   'P 1'
#
loop_
_entity.id
_entity.type
_entity.pdbx_description
1 polymer ?
#
loop_
_entity_poly.entity_id
_entity_poly.type
_entity_poly.pdbx_seq_one_letter_code
_entity_poly.pdbx_strand_id
1 'polypeptide(L)'
;LGGPLHLENFQHSSDLAHHVLQAGHEIGINTVDYNGKEQLGLGEPQVIGKNGKRNSVAQAYLVPAHARDNLVVRPLSHVVEIIISPHTKEAQGVKYLHDGKIFVAKAAKEVVLAAGPINTPQLLLLSGKLYRMRINYI
;
A
#
# COMPACT_ATOMS: atom_id res chain seq x y z
N LEU A 1 -6.33 -20.30 9.15
CA LEU A 1 -6.05 -18.90 8.73
C LEU A 1 -5.62 -18.11 9.96
N GLY A 2 -4.55 -17.31 9.90
CA GLY A 2 -3.95 -16.65 11.06
C GLY A 2 -2.95 -15.55 10.71
N GLY A 3 -3.24 -14.78 9.65
CA GLY A 3 -2.39 -13.67 9.21
C GLY A 3 -2.52 -12.44 10.11
N PRO A 4 -1.52 -11.53 10.08
CA PRO A 4 -1.52 -10.33 10.92
C PRO A 4 -2.56 -9.27 10.49
N LEU A 5 -3.00 -9.30 9.23
CA LEU A 5 -4.08 -8.47 8.72
C LEU A 5 -5.43 -9.14 9.01
N HIS A 6 -6.28 -8.48 9.78
CA HIS A 6 -7.59 -9.03 10.15
C HIS A 6 -8.70 -8.55 9.20
N LEU A 7 -9.59 -9.48 8.88
CA LEU A 7 -10.84 -9.22 8.17
C LEU A 7 -11.98 -9.58 9.13
N GLU A 8 -12.98 -8.72 9.22
CA GLU A 8 -14.19 -8.96 9.99
C GLU A 8 -15.42 -8.51 9.20
N ASN A 9 -16.58 -9.10 9.52
CA ASN A 9 -17.86 -8.56 9.04
C ASN A 9 -18.20 -7.28 9.82
N PHE A 10 -19.09 -6.46 9.27
CA PHE A 10 -19.60 -5.33 10.03
C PHE A 10 -20.27 -5.79 11.32
N GLN A 11 -19.95 -5.14 12.44
CA GLN A 11 -20.60 -5.41 13.72
C GLN A 11 -22.08 -4.98 13.73
N HIS A 12 -22.44 -4.05 12.84
CA HIS A 12 -23.80 -3.60 12.65
C HIS A 12 -24.08 -3.48 11.14
N SER A 13 -25.03 -4.27 10.66
CA SER A 13 -25.54 -4.19 9.29
C SER A 13 -26.84 -3.39 9.30
N SER A 14 -26.99 -2.48 8.34
CA SER A 14 -28.20 -1.66 8.19
C SER A 14 -29.35 -2.46 7.58
N ASP A 15 -30.59 -2.07 7.85
CA ASP A 15 -31.77 -2.66 7.19
C ASP A 15 -31.70 -2.53 5.66
N LEU A 16 -31.05 -1.47 5.16
CA LEU A 16 -30.83 -1.28 3.72
C LEU A 16 -30.00 -2.43 3.12
N ALA A 17 -28.97 -2.90 3.82
CA ALA A 17 -28.13 -3.99 3.33
C ALA A 17 -28.97 -5.27 3.18
N HIS A 18 -29.81 -5.57 4.17
CA HIS A 18 -30.73 -6.69 4.13
C HIS A 18 -31.73 -6.59 2.97
N HIS A 19 -32.35 -5.42 2.78
CA HIS A 19 -33.28 -5.20 1.67
C HIS A 19 -32.60 -5.35 0.29
N VAL A 20 -31.35 -4.92 0.15
CA VAL A 20 -30.57 -5.09 -1.10
C VAL A 20 -30.31 -6.57 -1.38
N LEU A 21 -29.92 -7.35 -0.37
CA LEU A 21 -29.72 -8.80 -0.53
C LEU A 21 -31.03 -9.52 -0.90
N GLN A 22 -32.13 -9.14 -0.25
CA GLN A 22 -33.45 -9.68 -0.56
C GLN A 22 -33.89 -9.35 -1.99
N ALA A 23 -33.76 -8.10 -2.42
CA ALA A 23 -34.11 -7.69 -3.78
C ALA A 23 -33.27 -8.44 -4.83
N GLY A 24 -32.00 -8.72 -4.54
CA GLY A 24 -31.16 -9.56 -5.40
C GLY A 24 -31.70 -10.98 -5.54
N HIS A 25 -32.11 -11.59 -4.42
CA HIS A 25 -32.73 -12.91 -4.44
C HIS A 25 -34.04 -12.92 -5.25
N GLU A 26 -34.86 -11.89 -5.15
CA GLU A 26 -36.11 -11.74 -5.93
C GLU A 26 -35.89 -11.73 -7.45
N ILE A 27 -34.73 -11.28 -7.91
CA ILE A 27 -34.33 -11.29 -9.33
C ILE A 27 -33.39 -12.45 -9.69
N GLY A 28 -33.23 -13.44 -8.81
CA GLY A 28 -32.43 -14.64 -9.05
C GLY A 28 -30.92 -14.47 -8.86
N ILE A 29 -30.46 -13.41 -8.20
CA ILE A 29 -29.06 -13.23 -7.82
C ILE A 29 -28.82 -13.83 -6.43
N ASN A 30 -27.92 -14.79 -6.35
CA ASN A 30 -27.58 -15.45 -5.09
C ASN A 30 -26.75 -14.55 -4.17
N THR A 31 -26.92 -14.75 -2.87
CA THR A 31 -25.96 -14.24 -1.88
C THR A 31 -24.78 -15.20 -1.79
N VAL A 32 -23.55 -14.69 -1.93
CA VAL A 32 -22.31 -15.47 -1.99
C VAL A 32 -21.23 -14.87 -1.09
N ASP A 33 -20.27 -15.68 -0.69
CA ASP A 33 -18.97 -15.18 -0.24
C ASP A 33 -18.16 -14.80 -1.48
N TYR A 34 -18.08 -13.51 -1.76
CA TYR A 34 -17.39 -12.96 -2.93
C TYR A 34 -15.87 -13.19 -2.90
N ASN A 35 -15.29 -13.58 -1.77
CA ASN A 35 -13.89 -14.03 -1.66
C ASN A 35 -13.74 -15.55 -1.81
N GLY A 36 -14.86 -16.27 -1.91
CA GLY A 36 -14.93 -17.71 -2.02
C GLY A 36 -14.80 -18.21 -3.46
N LYS A 37 -15.27 -19.45 -3.66
CA LYS A 37 -15.25 -20.12 -4.97
C LYS A 37 -16.13 -19.40 -6.00
N GLU A 38 -17.24 -18.83 -5.56
CA GLU A 38 -18.21 -18.13 -6.39
C GLU A 38 -18.13 -16.62 -6.12
N GLN A 39 -17.70 -15.85 -7.12
CA GLN A 39 -17.50 -14.41 -6.98
C GLN A 39 -18.69 -13.59 -7.50
N LEU A 40 -19.51 -14.17 -8.39
CA LEU A 40 -20.66 -13.50 -8.96
C LEU A 40 -21.88 -13.70 -8.07
N GLY A 41 -22.32 -12.64 -7.42
CA GLY A 41 -23.50 -12.62 -6.56
C GLY A 41 -23.52 -11.35 -5.72
N LEU A 42 -24.42 -11.30 -4.74
CA LEU A 42 -24.43 -10.25 -3.72
C LEU A 42 -23.79 -10.77 -2.43
N GLY A 43 -23.30 -9.88 -1.58
CA GLY A 43 -22.78 -10.27 -0.27
C GLY A 43 -22.57 -9.03 0.59
N GLU A 44 -22.66 -9.19 1.91
CA GLU A 44 -22.26 -8.11 2.80
C GLU A 44 -20.74 -7.92 2.73
N PRO A 45 -20.25 -6.69 2.52
CA PRO A 45 -18.82 -6.45 2.46
C PRO A 45 -18.15 -6.72 3.82
N GLN A 46 -17.02 -7.39 3.76
CA GLN A 46 -16.08 -7.53 4.86
C GLN A 46 -15.15 -6.33 4.90
N VAL A 47 -14.69 -5.97 6.10
CA VAL A 47 -13.78 -4.86 6.31
C VAL A 47 -12.44 -5.36 6.83
N ILE A 48 -11.39 -4.63 6.47
CA ILE A 48 -10.08 -4.74 7.12
C ILE A 48 -10.18 -4.06 8.50
N GLY A 49 -10.75 -4.79 9.45
CA GLY A 49 -11.06 -4.34 10.80
C GLY A 49 -10.68 -5.39 11.83
N LYS A 50 -10.49 -4.95 13.08
CA LYS A 50 -10.34 -5.81 14.25
C LYS A 50 -11.01 -5.14 15.44
N ASN A 51 -12.02 -5.79 16.00
CA ASN A 51 -12.80 -5.29 17.15
C ASN A 51 -13.44 -3.93 16.85
N GLY A 52 -14.03 -3.77 15.65
CA GLY A 52 -14.74 -2.55 15.25
C GLY A 52 -13.82 -1.37 14.92
N LYS A 53 -12.51 -1.59 14.83
CA LYS A 53 -11.51 -0.58 14.48
C LYS A 53 -10.77 -0.99 13.21
N ARG A 54 -10.49 -0.02 12.34
CA ARG A 54 -9.66 -0.23 11.15
C ARG A 54 -8.31 -0.85 11.52
N ASN A 55 -7.96 -1.95 10.86
CA ASN A 55 -6.68 -2.63 11.03
C ASN A 55 -5.77 -2.39 9.82
N SER A 56 -5.16 -1.20 9.75
CA SER A 56 -4.29 -0.85 8.61
C SER A 56 -3.10 -1.80 8.45
N VAL A 57 -2.51 -1.85 7.25
CA VAL A 57 -1.28 -2.63 7.00
C VAL A 57 -0.15 -2.21 7.94
N ALA A 58 -0.03 -0.91 8.27
CA ALA A 58 0.93 -0.44 9.26
C ALA A 58 0.64 -1.01 10.67
N GLN A 59 -0.63 -1.02 11.09
CA GLN A 59 -1.03 -1.58 12.38
C GLN A 59 -0.82 -3.10 12.45
N ALA A 60 -1.04 -3.79 11.34
CA ALA A 60 -0.89 -5.25 11.24
C ALA A 60 0.59 -5.68 11.16
N TYR A 61 1.43 -4.98 10.39
CA TYR A 61 2.79 -5.42 10.09
C TYR A 61 3.90 -4.57 10.73
N LEU A 62 3.75 -3.23 10.75
CA LEU A 62 4.81 -2.34 11.23
C LEU A 62 4.79 -2.17 12.75
N VAL A 63 3.62 -1.94 13.35
CA VAL A 63 3.50 -1.72 14.80
C VAL A 63 4.06 -2.91 15.61
N PRO A 64 3.72 -4.18 15.30
CA PRO A 64 4.29 -5.31 16.02
C PRO A 64 5.80 -5.51 15.79
N ALA A 65 6.34 -4.96 14.70
CA ALA A 65 7.75 -5.08 14.34
C ALA A 65 8.59 -3.87 14.78
N HIS A 66 7.99 -2.81 15.33
CA HIS A 66 8.70 -1.55 15.61
C HIS A 66 9.88 -1.74 16.56
N ALA A 67 9.77 -2.61 17.57
CA ALA A 67 10.83 -2.82 18.55
C ALA A 67 12.05 -3.59 18.02
N ARG A 68 12.07 -3.99 16.73
CA ARG A 68 13.19 -4.71 16.15
C ARG A 68 14.31 -3.74 15.77
N ASP A 69 15.51 -3.95 16.29
CA ASP A 69 16.67 -3.09 16.03
C ASP A 69 17.11 -3.04 14.55
N ASN A 70 16.69 -4.03 13.74
CA ASN A 70 16.98 -4.09 12.31
C ASN A 70 15.91 -3.43 11.43
N LEU A 71 14.92 -2.74 12.01
CA LEU A 71 13.89 -2.00 11.27
C LEU A 71 13.90 -0.52 11.68
N VAL A 72 14.12 0.35 10.68
CA VAL A 72 14.00 1.80 10.86
C VAL A 72 12.84 2.31 10.04
N VAL A 73 11.83 2.88 10.70
CA VAL A 73 10.70 3.55 10.05
C VAL A 73 10.89 5.05 10.18
N ARG A 74 10.98 5.75 9.03
CA ARG A 74 11.19 7.20 9.00
C ARG A 74 9.99 7.90 8.36
N PRO A 75 9.00 8.36 9.15
CA PRO A 75 7.88 9.13 8.61
C PRO A 75 8.34 10.50 8.09
N LEU A 76 7.49 11.16 7.32
CA LEU A 76 7.75 12.51 6.78
C LEU A 76 9.09 12.60 6.03
N SER A 77 9.42 11.54 5.29
CA SER A 77 10.67 11.38 4.53
C SER A 77 10.33 11.12 3.08
N HIS A 78 10.24 12.17 2.27
CA HIS A 78 9.79 12.06 0.88
C HIS A 78 10.98 11.74 -0.02
N VAL A 79 10.99 10.55 -0.63
CA VAL A 79 12.06 10.15 -1.56
C VAL A 79 11.95 10.96 -2.85
N VAL A 80 13.06 11.57 -3.26
CA VAL A 80 13.13 12.46 -4.44
C VAL A 80 14.02 11.93 -5.57
N GLU A 81 14.96 11.02 -5.27
CA GLU A 81 15.87 10.45 -6.26
C GLU A 81 16.34 9.05 -5.81
N ILE A 82 16.36 8.09 -6.72
CA ILE A 82 17.05 6.80 -6.57
C ILE A 82 18.48 7.00 -7.04
N ILE A 83 19.44 6.62 -6.21
CA ILE A 83 20.86 6.71 -6.53
C ILE A 83 21.23 5.49 -7.35
N ILE A 84 21.54 5.68 -8.63
CA ILE A 84 21.87 4.59 -9.56
C ILE A 84 23.34 4.71 -9.98
N SER A 85 24.08 3.61 -9.86
CA SER A 85 25.47 3.50 -10.32
C SER A 85 25.56 3.81 -11.82
N PRO A 86 26.39 4.77 -12.25
CA PRO A 86 26.51 5.09 -13.67
C PRO A 86 27.14 3.95 -14.47
N HIS A 87 27.94 3.09 -13.83
CA HIS A 87 28.67 1.99 -14.44
C HIS A 87 27.86 0.69 -14.43
N THR A 88 27.35 0.28 -13.27
CA THR A 88 26.66 -1.02 -13.10
C THR A 88 25.15 -0.94 -13.32
N LYS A 89 24.57 0.28 -13.31
CA LYS A 89 23.12 0.53 -13.33
C LYS A 89 22.36 -0.02 -12.12
N GLU A 90 23.06 -0.41 -11.06
CA GLU A 90 22.46 -0.88 -9.82
C GLU A 90 21.98 0.29 -8.96
N ALA A 91 20.85 0.12 -8.27
CA ALA A 91 20.36 1.06 -7.27
C ALA A 91 21.19 0.93 -5.98
N GLN A 92 21.88 2.00 -5.59
CA GLN A 92 22.76 2.05 -4.41
C GLN A 92 22.09 2.69 -3.19
N GLY A 93 20.88 3.23 -3.34
CA GLY A 93 20.15 3.91 -2.27
C GLY A 93 19.18 4.96 -2.78
N VAL A 94 18.75 5.84 -1.89
CA VAL A 94 17.80 6.92 -2.19
C VAL A 94 18.23 8.23 -1.53
N LYS A 95 17.88 9.34 -2.18
CA LYS A 95 17.84 10.67 -1.57
C LYS A 95 16.41 10.98 -1.15
N TYR A 96 16.24 11.54 0.03
CA TYR A 96 14.94 11.93 0.53
C TYR A 96 14.99 13.27 1.24
N LEU A 97 13.88 14.01 1.16
CA LEU A 97 13.64 15.24 1.89
C LEU A 97 13.04 14.91 3.25
N HIS A 98 13.63 15.46 4.30
CA HIS A 98 13.13 15.36 5.67
C HIS A 98 13.45 16.67 6.40
N ASP A 99 12.47 17.29 7.04
CA ASP A 99 12.59 18.58 7.72
C ASP A 99 13.30 19.65 6.86
N GLY A 100 12.94 19.72 5.58
CA GLY A 100 13.49 20.69 4.62
C GLY A 100 14.92 20.41 4.14
N LYS A 101 15.55 19.31 4.57
CA LYS A 101 16.92 18.95 4.21
C LYS A 101 16.97 17.64 3.43
N ILE A 102 17.93 17.54 2.52
CA ILE A 102 18.18 16.31 1.74
C ILE A 102 19.10 15.39 2.53
N PHE A 103 18.67 14.14 2.68
CA PHE A 103 19.42 13.07 3.29
C PHE A 103 19.63 11.93 2.29
N VAL A 104 20.62 11.07 2.58
CA VAL A 104 20.94 9.89 1.78
C VAL A 104 20.80 8.63 2.63
N ALA A 105 20.01 7.66 2.16
CA ALA A 105 19.99 6.30 2.70
C ALA A 105 20.60 5.35 1.66
N LYS A 106 21.70 4.69 2.01
CA LYS A 106 22.36 3.69 1.15
C LYS A 106 21.74 2.31 1.37
N ALA A 107 21.64 1.53 0.30
CA ALA A 107 21.17 0.15 0.33
C ALA A 107 22.32 -0.80 -0.01
N ALA A 108 22.55 -1.79 0.84
CA ALA A 108 23.59 -2.80 0.62
C ALA A 108 23.14 -3.94 -0.32
N LYS A 109 21.82 -4.11 -0.49
CA LYS A 109 21.23 -5.17 -1.31
C LYS A 109 20.31 -4.59 -2.38
N GLU A 110 19.18 -4.05 -1.95
CA GLU A 110 18.09 -3.68 -2.85
C GLU A 110 17.39 -2.40 -2.41
N VAL A 111 16.79 -1.71 -3.38
CA VAL A 111 15.83 -0.63 -3.17
C VAL A 111 14.49 -1.09 -3.71
N VAL A 112 13.51 -1.26 -2.82
CA VAL A 112 12.15 -1.69 -3.18
C VAL A 112 11.22 -0.48 -3.25
N LEU A 113 10.59 -0.25 -4.41
CA LEU A 113 9.65 0.85 -4.59
C LEU A 113 8.22 0.43 -4.24
N ALA A 114 7.65 1.08 -3.23
CA ALA A 114 6.28 0.88 -2.79
C ALA A 114 5.53 2.22 -2.68
N ALA A 115 5.83 3.19 -3.55
CA ALA A 115 5.28 4.55 -3.50
C ALA A 115 3.87 4.68 -4.13
N GLY A 116 3.29 3.56 -4.59
CA GLY A 116 1.99 3.51 -5.26
C GLY A 116 2.07 3.76 -6.76
N PRO A 117 0.95 3.57 -7.49
CA PRO A 117 0.92 3.58 -8.95
C PRO A 117 1.22 4.96 -9.58
N ILE A 118 1.13 6.05 -8.81
CA ILE A 118 1.39 7.42 -9.29
C ILE A 118 2.84 7.82 -9.02
N ASN A 119 3.30 7.70 -7.77
CA ASN A 119 4.61 8.21 -7.37
C ASN A 119 5.76 7.29 -7.79
N THR A 120 5.55 5.97 -7.89
CA THR A 120 6.58 5.05 -8.36
C THR A 120 7.07 5.38 -9.76
N PRO A 121 6.20 5.51 -10.80
CA PRO A 121 6.67 5.91 -12.13
C PRO A 121 7.28 7.31 -12.13
N GLN A 122 6.72 8.28 -11.40
CA GLN A 122 7.32 9.62 -11.28
C GLN A 122 8.75 9.56 -10.73
N LEU A 123 8.96 8.82 -9.63
CA LEU A 123 10.28 8.67 -9.01
C LEU A 123 11.27 7.99 -9.97
N LEU A 124 10.84 6.96 -10.70
CA LEU A 124 11.67 6.31 -11.72
C LEU A 124 12.08 7.29 -12.82
N LEU A 125 11.17 8.14 -13.29
CA LEU A 125 11.46 9.16 -14.31
C LEU A 125 12.44 10.22 -13.80
N LEU A 126 12.29 10.68 -12.56
CA LEU A 126 13.18 11.66 -11.92
C LEU A 126 14.58 11.08 -11.66
N SER A 127 14.67 9.79 -11.37
CA SER A 127 15.92 9.10 -11.04
C SER A 127 16.68 8.60 -12.26
N GLY A 128 15.98 8.42 -13.37
CA GLY A 128 16.57 8.05 -14.66
C GLY A 128 17.21 9.25 -15.36
N LYS A 129 18.08 8.96 -16.34
CA LYS A 129 18.61 10.00 -17.25
C LYS A 129 17.55 10.54 -18.23
N LEU A 130 16.42 9.84 -18.42
CA LEU A 130 15.44 10.13 -19.47
C LEU A 130 14.82 11.54 -19.35
N TYR A 131 14.58 12.03 -18.14
CA TYR A 131 14.00 13.37 -17.93
C TYR A 131 14.97 14.41 -17.38
N ARG A 132 16.14 14.00 -16.87
CA ARG A 132 17.15 14.96 -16.39
C ARG A 132 17.64 15.92 -17.48
N MET A 133 17.47 15.55 -18.76
CA MET A 133 17.77 16.41 -19.90
C MET A 133 16.64 17.40 -20.23
N ARG A 134 15.40 17.16 -19.77
CA ARG A 134 14.22 17.99 -20.10
C ARG A 134 13.90 19.04 -19.03
N ILE A 135 14.32 18.81 -17.77
CA ILE A 135 14.08 19.74 -16.65
C ILE A 135 15.10 20.89 -16.64
N ASN A 136 16.29 20.72 -17.23
CA ASN A 136 17.31 21.77 -17.33
C ASN A 136 17.08 22.76 -18.50
N TYR A 137 15.91 22.72 -19.16
CA TYR A 137 15.56 23.56 -20.32
C TYR A 137 14.29 24.41 -20.13
N ILE A 138 13.84 24.57 -18.88
CA ILE A 138 12.75 25.48 -18.49
C ILE A 138 13.30 26.34 -17.36
#